data_AF-J2LV96-F1
#
_entry.id   AF-J2LV96-F1
#
_cell.length_a   1.000
_cell.length_b   1.000
_cell.length_c   1.000
_cell.angle_alpha   90.00
_cell.angle_beta   90.00
_cell.angle_gamma   90.00
#
_symmetry.space_group_name_H-M   'P 1'
#
loop_
_entity.id
_entity.type
_entity.pdbx_description
1 polymer ?
#
loop_
_entity_poly.entity_id
_entity_poly.type
_entity_poly.pdbx_seq_one_letter_code
_entity_poly.pdbx_strand_id
1 'polypeptide(L)'
;MKFKSIQFSVAALAGAIVLSVVAALVLYALFSGARTQDMVQQRTQAQFEQVIEQRLTSLAQTQVSQIQRELEAPLLIAGGLVRVNALIGTPGADGQPQLSLSREQLISLIKENVARNPKILGTYIGWEKNALDHNDAAYLDTPVVGIDASNGRFLPWWFRNEDGSLGLDKLVDVDDQKTLSTGVRASEYYLCSKETKKSCVIDPAPYKSATRSSCSPLSLNRSCSTAHSRASSAPTCR
;
A
#
# COMPACT_ATOMS: atom_id res chain seq x y z
N MET A 1 -87.30 27.44 22.34
CA MET A 1 -87.33 28.46 23.41
C MET A 1 -86.94 29.80 22.79
N LYS A 2 -87.79 30.83 22.88
CA LYS A 2 -87.59 32.13 22.22
C LYS A 2 -86.73 33.04 23.11
N PHE A 3 -85.44 33.18 22.81
CA PHE A 3 -84.57 34.15 23.47
C PHE A 3 -84.89 35.56 22.96
N LYS A 4 -85.58 36.38 23.78
CA LYS A 4 -85.80 37.82 23.56
C LYS A 4 -84.83 38.61 24.45
N SER A 5 -83.58 38.78 24.02
CA SER A 5 -82.68 39.82 24.56
C SER A 5 -81.58 40.13 23.55
N ILE A 6 -81.47 41.38 23.13
CA ILE A 6 -80.45 41.87 22.18
C ILE A 6 -79.04 41.63 22.76
N GLN A 7 -78.88 41.75 24.08
CA GLN A 7 -77.61 41.52 24.77
C GLN A 7 -77.13 40.07 24.68
N PHE A 8 -78.04 39.10 24.71
CA PHE A 8 -77.69 37.67 24.58
C PHE A 8 -77.22 37.34 23.16
N SER A 9 -77.79 37.99 22.14
CA SER A 9 -77.39 37.83 20.74
C SER A 9 -75.98 38.37 20.48
N VAL A 10 -75.67 39.55 21.02
CA VAL A 10 -74.32 40.17 20.90
C VAL A 10 -73.27 39.35 21.64
N ALA A 11 -73.57 38.87 22.84
CA ALA A 11 -72.66 38.01 23.60
C ALA A 11 -72.39 36.66 22.90
N ALA A 12 -73.42 36.05 22.29
CA ALA A 12 -73.28 34.81 21.52
C ALA A 12 -72.39 35.01 20.27
N LEU A 13 -72.57 36.11 19.53
CA LEU A 13 -71.74 36.44 18.37
C LEU A 13 -70.28 36.71 18.75
N ALA A 14 -70.03 37.49 19.81
CA ALA A 14 -68.68 37.75 20.30
C ALA A 14 -67.98 36.46 20.77
N GLY A 15 -68.69 35.59 21.51
CA GLY A 15 -68.19 34.28 21.90
C GLY A 15 -67.85 33.40 20.70
N ALA A 16 -68.72 33.35 19.68
CA ALA A 16 -68.48 32.58 18.46
C ALA A 16 -67.24 33.05 17.68
N ILE A 17 -67.01 34.36 17.60
CA ILE A 17 -65.82 34.92 16.94
C ILE A 17 -64.55 34.54 17.70
N VAL A 18 -64.53 34.67 19.03
CA VAL A 18 -63.38 34.27 19.85
C VAL A 18 -63.09 32.78 19.71
N LEU A 19 -64.12 31.94 19.76
CA LEU A 19 -63.96 30.48 19.62
C LEU A 19 -63.44 30.12 18.22
N SER A 20 -63.89 30.81 17.18
CA SER A 20 -63.38 30.67 15.81
C SER A 20 -61.89 31.04 15.70
N VAL A 21 -61.47 32.16 16.30
CA VAL A 21 -60.06 32.58 16.31
C VAL A 21 -59.19 31.55 17.04
N VAL A 22 -59.63 31.08 18.21
CA VAL A 22 -58.90 30.05 18.96
C VAL A 22 -58.78 28.76 18.15
N ALA A 23 -59.87 28.30 17.52
CA ALA A 23 -59.86 27.12 16.68
C ALA A 23 -58.91 27.27 15.47
N ALA A 24 -58.91 28.44 14.82
CA ALA A 24 -58.01 28.73 13.71
C ALA A 24 -56.54 28.74 14.15
N LEU A 25 -56.22 29.31 15.31
CA LEU A 25 -54.87 29.31 15.88
C LEU A 25 -54.39 27.89 16.22
N VAL A 26 -55.25 27.06 16.80
CA VAL A 26 -54.93 25.65 17.11
C VAL A 26 -54.67 24.85 15.83
N LEU A 27 -55.54 24.99 14.82
CA LEU A 27 -55.34 24.33 13.52
C LEU A 27 -54.04 24.76 12.84
N TYR A 28 -53.73 26.06 12.85
CA TYR A 28 -52.47 26.57 12.33
C TYR A 28 -51.27 26.01 13.11
N ALA A 29 -51.33 26.00 14.44
CA ALA A 29 -50.26 25.47 15.28
C ALA A 29 -50.01 23.98 15.02
N LEU A 30 -51.07 23.17 14.86
CA LEU A 30 -50.97 21.75 14.54
C LEU A 30 -50.36 21.50 13.15
N PHE A 31 -50.81 22.25 12.14
CA PHE A 31 -50.32 22.11 10.77
C PHE A 31 -48.88 22.62 10.61
N SER A 32 -48.57 23.77 11.22
CA SER A 32 -47.23 24.35 11.25
C SER A 32 -46.27 23.43 12.02
N GLY A 33 -46.67 22.94 13.19
CA GLY A 33 -45.89 22.01 14.02
C GLY A 33 -45.54 20.72 13.28
N ALA A 34 -46.50 20.09 12.60
CA ALA A 34 -46.24 18.89 11.79
C ALA A 34 -45.22 19.15 10.66
N ARG A 35 -45.36 20.26 9.93
CA ARG A 35 -44.41 20.64 8.86
C ARG A 35 -43.02 20.98 9.39
N THR A 36 -42.94 21.63 10.54
CA THR A 36 -41.65 21.95 11.18
C THR A 36 -40.95 20.68 11.66
N GLN A 37 -41.68 19.71 12.22
CA GLN A 37 -41.11 18.42 12.63
C GLN A 37 -40.52 17.65 11.44
N ASP A 38 -41.27 17.54 10.33
CA ASP A 38 -40.78 16.89 9.11
C ASP A 38 -39.52 17.56 8.56
N MET A 39 -39.50 18.90 8.53
CA MET A 39 -38.33 19.66 8.05
C MET A 39 -37.12 19.48 8.95
N VAL A 40 -37.31 19.49 10.27
CA VAL A 40 -36.22 19.26 11.23
C VAL A 40 -35.69 17.85 11.07
N GLN A 41 -36.56 16.83 11.00
CA GLN A 41 -36.14 15.44 10.83
C GLN A 41 -35.33 15.24 9.54
N GLN A 42 -35.81 15.76 8.40
CA GLN A 42 -35.11 15.66 7.12
C GLN A 42 -33.74 16.36 7.14
N ARG A 43 -33.69 17.59 7.68
CA ARG A 43 -32.42 18.34 7.78
C ARG A 43 -31.44 17.68 8.74
N THR A 44 -31.92 17.18 9.88
CA THR A 44 -31.10 16.48 10.86
C THR A 44 -30.57 15.17 10.29
N GLN A 45 -31.39 14.40 9.56
CA GLN A 45 -30.93 13.19 8.88
C GLN A 45 -29.84 13.50 7.85
N ALA A 46 -30.09 14.47 6.95
CA ALA A 46 -29.11 14.86 5.94
C ALA A 46 -27.80 15.37 6.57
N GLN A 47 -27.88 16.14 7.66
CA GLN A 47 -26.71 16.59 8.41
C GLN A 47 -25.96 15.43 9.07
N PHE A 48 -26.67 14.45 9.65
CA PHE A 48 -26.02 13.27 10.23
C PHE A 48 -25.31 12.44 9.17
N GLU A 49 -25.94 12.20 8.01
CA GLU A 49 -25.31 11.50 6.89
C GLU A 49 -24.03 12.20 6.43
N GLN A 50 -24.07 13.53 6.23
CA GLN A 50 -22.88 14.32 5.86
C GLN A 50 -21.76 14.23 6.91
N VAL A 51 -22.11 14.32 8.20
CA VAL A 51 -21.11 14.22 9.28
C VAL A 51 -20.51 12.82 9.35
N ILE A 52 -21.30 11.77 9.11
CA ILE A 52 -20.82 10.39 9.06
C ILE A 52 -19.87 10.22 7.87
N GLU A 53 -20.25 10.66 6.67
CA GLU A 53 -19.40 10.59 5.48
C GLU A 53 -18.07 11.34 5.67
N GLN A 54 -18.12 12.55 6.24
CA GLN A 54 -16.92 13.32 6.54
C GLN A 54 -16.02 12.60 7.55
N ARG A 55 -16.59 12.01 8.61
CA ARG A 55 -15.83 11.24 9.59
C ARG A 55 -15.21 9.99 8.98
N LEU A 56 -15.97 9.23 8.19
CA LEU A 56 -15.46 8.04 7.51
C LEU A 56 -14.33 8.39 6.53
N THR A 57 -14.48 9.48 5.78
CA THR A 57 -13.46 9.98 4.87
C THR A 57 -12.20 10.41 5.62
N SER A 58 -12.34 11.13 6.74
CA SER A 58 -11.20 11.55 7.56
C SER A 58 -10.45 10.36 8.18
N LEU A 59 -11.19 9.34 8.64
CA LEU A 59 -10.61 8.09 9.13
C LEU A 59 -9.87 7.35 8.01
N ALA A 60 -10.48 7.23 6.82
CA ALA A 60 -9.86 6.61 5.66
C ALA A 60 -8.58 7.35 5.24
N GLN A 61 -8.60 8.68 5.19
CA GLN A 61 -7.42 9.49 4.89
C GLN A 61 -6.30 9.26 5.91
N THR A 62 -6.64 9.17 7.20
CA THR A 62 -5.68 8.86 8.26
C THR A 62 -5.00 7.51 8.04
N GLN A 63 -5.78 6.48 7.66
CA GLN A 63 -5.26 5.15 7.34
C GLN A 63 -4.39 5.16 6.07
N VAL A 64 -4.82 5.85 5.01
CA VAL A 64 -4.03 6.02 3.78
C VAL A 64 -2.69 6.69 4.09
N SER A 65 -2.67 7.75 4.90
CA SER A 65 -1.43 8.41 5.30
C SER A 65 -0.53 7.50 6.14
N GLN A 66 -1.08 6.58 6.94
CA GLN A 66 -0.28 5.58 7.65
C GLN A 66 0.38 4.61 6.68
N ILE A 67 -0.37 4.07 5.72
CA ILE A 67 0.15 3.17 4.68
C ILE A 67 1.22 3.87 3.84
N GLN A 68 0.98 5.10 3.41
CA GLN A 68 1.93 5.90 2.64
C GLN A 68 3.27 6.04 3.37
N ARG A 69 3.26 6.39 4.67
CA ARG A 69 4.49 6.50 5.46
C ARG A 69 5.25 5.18 5.58
N GLU A 70 4.53 4.06 5.73
CA GLU A 70 5.15 2.73 5.79
C GLU A 70 5.81 2.34 4.44
N LEU A 71 5.26 2.79 3.31
CA LEU A 71 5.83 2.56 1.97
C LEU A 71 6.94 3.56 1.59
N GLU A 72 6.88 4.79 2.09
CA GLU A 72 7.90 5.82 1.85
C GLU A 72 9.25 5.44 2.44
N ALA A 73 9.29 4.82 3.63
CA ALA A 73 10.55 4.48 4.30
C ALA A 73 11.43 3.50 3.47
N PRO A 74 10.92 2.36 2.97
CA PRO A 74 11.66 1.50 2.04
C PRO A 74 12.12 2.21 0.76
N LEU A 75 11.29 3.08 0.18
CA LEU A 75 11.64 3.84 -1.03
C LEU A 75 12.80 4.82 -0.78
N LEU A 76 12.82 5.50 0.37
CA LEU A 76 13.92 6.37 0.76
C LEU A 76 15.24 5.60 0.92
N ILE A 77 15.17 4.42 1.52
CA ILE A 77 16.33 3.52 1.71
C ILE A 77 16.84 3.02 0.35
N ALA A 78 15.95 2.54 -0.51
CA ALA A 78 16.29 2.14 -1.88
C ALA A 78 16.92 3.30 -2.67
N GLY A 79 16.37 4.51 -2.55
CA GLY A 79 16.95 5.72 -3.17
C GLY A 79 18.37 6.04 -2.68
N GLY A 80 18.68 5.76 -1.41
CA GLY A 80 20.03 5.85 -0.87
C GLY A 80 21.00 4.89 -1.55
N LEU A 81 20.60 3.62 -1.68
CA LEU A 81 21.39 2.62 -2.41
C LEU A 81 21.59 3.00 -3.88
N VAL A 82 20.54 3.48 -4.55
CA VAL A 82 20.64 3.95 -5.95
C VAL A 82 21.68 5.06 -6.08
N ARG A 83 21.69 6.05 -5.18
CA ARG A 83 22.69 7.13 -5.19
C ARG A 83 24.12 6.60 -5.05
N VAL A 84 24.36 5.68 -4.13
CA VAL A 84 25.70 5.09 -3.94
C VAL A 84 26.13 4.29 -5.18
N ASN A 85 25.24 3.47 -5.74
CA ASN A 85 25.54 2.69 -6.94
C ASN A 85 25.75 3.58 -8.18
N ALA A 86 25.04 4.70 -8.27
CA ALA A 86 25.22 5.65 -9.37
C ALA A 86 26.62 6.28 -9.36
N LEU A 87 27.25 6.49 -8.19
CA LEU A 87 28.64 6.99 -8.10
C LEU A 87 29.67 6.00 -8.65
N ILE A 88 29.33 4.71 -8.70
CA ILE A 88 30.18 3.65 -9.24
C ILE A 88 30.03 3.60 -10.77
N GLY A 89 28.79 3.69 -11.26
CA GLY A 89 28.49 3.65 -12.69
C GLY A 89 28.64 4.97 -13.45
N THR A 90 28.74 6.11 -12.76
CA THR A 90 28.82 7.45 -13.38
C THR A 90 30.25 8.01 -13.26
N PRO A 91 30.97 8.17 -14.39
CA PRO A 91 32.30 8.77 -14.38
C PRO A 91 32.28 10.18 -13.78
N GLY A 92 33.32 10.50 -13.01
CA GLY A 92 33.62 11.83 -12.52
C GLY A 92 34.24 12.70 -13.61
N ALA A 93 34.63 13.92 -13.23
CA ALA A 93 35.24 14.89 -14.14
C ALA A 93 36.59 14.42 -14.72
N ASP A 94 37.26 13.49 -14.05
CA ASP A 94 38.51 12.85 -14.44
C ASP A 94 38.31 11.57 -15.28
N GLY A 95 37.06 11.23 -15.60
CA GLY A 95 36.70 10.02 -16.34
C GLY A 95 36.77 8.73 -15.52
N GLN A 96 37.09 8.80 -14.22
CA GLN A 96 37.12 7.65 -13.32
C GLN A 96 35.81 7.52 -12.55
N PRO A 97 35.45 6.33 -12.05
CA PRO A 97 34.33 6.18 -11.12
C PRO A 97 34.51 7.11 -9.91
N GLN A 98 33.44 7.85 -9.54
CA GLN A 98 33.48 8.73 -8.36
C GLN A 98 33.60 7.92 -7.06
N LEU A 99 33.24 6.65 -7.10
CA LEU A 99 33.40 5.70 -6.02
C LEU A 99 33.85 4.36 -6.59
N SER A 100 34.90 3.79 -6.00
CA SER A 100 35.36 2.42 -6.31
C SER A 100 35.15 1.54 -5.08
N LEU A 101 34.35 0.49 -5.25
CA LEU A 101 34.08 -0.53 -4.24
C LEU A 101 34.17 -1.90 -4.89
N SER A 102 34.70 -2.89 -4.16
CA SER A 102 34.63 -4.28 -4.59
C SER A 102 33.20 -4.79 -4.55
N ARG A 103 32.92 -5.87 -5.28
CA ARG A 103 31.61 -6.51 -5.29
C ARG A 103 31.22 -7.01 -3.90
N GLU A 104 32.17 -7.53 -3.13
CA GLU A 104 31.97 -7.98 -1.74
C GLU A 104 31.67 -6.82 -0.79
N GLN A 105 32.32 -5.67 -0.99
CA GLN A 105 32.01 -4.44 -0.24
C GLN A 105 30.60 -3.96 -0.55
N LEU A 106 30.16 -4.02 -1.82
CA LEU A 106 28.79 -3.70 -2.20
C LEU A 106 27.79 -4.69 -1.60
N ILE A 107 28.07 -5.99 -1.63
CA ILE A 107 27.24 -7.00 -0.97
C ILE A 107 27.10 -6.71 0.52
N SER A 108 28.19 -6.30 1.18
CA SER A 108 28.18 -5.93 2.61
C SER A 108 27.39 -4.65 2.88
N LEU A 109 27.46 -3.67 1.97
CA LEU A 109 26.65 -2.44 2.06
C LEU A 109 25.14 -2.76 1.98
N ILE A 110 24.74 -3.68 1.10
CA ILE A 110 23.34 -4.12 1.00
C ILE A 110 22.88 -4.78 2.31
N LYS A 111 23.75 -5.60 2.94
CA LYS A 111 23.46 -6.25 4.22
C LYS A 111 23.07 -5.24 5.30
N GLU A 112 23.81 -4.15 5.43
CA GLU A 112 23.57 -3.12 6.46
C GLU A 112 22.17 -2.52 6.35
N ASN A 113 21.62 -2.41 5.14
CA ASN A 113 20.27 -1.88 4.95
C ASN A 113 19.21 -2.82 5.53
N VAL A 114 19.34 -4.13 5.35
CA VAL A 114 18.41 -5.10 5.95
C VAL A 114 18.64 -5.20 7.46
N ALA A 115 19.91 -5.17 7.90
CA ALA A 115 20.26 -5.28 9.32
C ALA A 115 19.72 -4.12 10.16
N ARG A 116 19.83 -2.88 9.67
CA ARG A 116 19.41 -1.66 10.40
C ARG A 116 17.93 -1.34 10.28
N ASN A 117 17.20 -2.00 9.38
CA ASN A 117 15.79 -1.73 9.13
C ASN A 117 14.97 -3.01 9.33
N PRO A 118 14.51 -3.31 10.57
CA PRO A 118 13.83 -4.57 10.89
C PRO A 118 12.54 -4.82 10.08
N LYS A 119 11.88 -3.75 9.60
CA LYS A 119 10.67 -3.83 8.77
C LYS A 119 10.95 -4.25 7.32
N ILE A 120 12.19 -4.19 6.87
CA ILE A 120 12.58 -4.60 5.51
C ILE A 120 12.83 -6.11 5.51
N LEU A 121 12.07 -6.83 4.68
CA LEU A 121 12.25 -8.27 4.48
C LEU A 121 13.55 -8.59 3.76
N GLY A 122 13.93 -7.77 2.77
CA GLY A 122 15.16 -7.98 2.04
C GLY A 122 15.48 -6.81 1.11
N THR A 123 16.69 -6.81 0.60
CA THR A 123 17.20 -5.79 -0.31
C THR A 123 18.13 -6.44 -1.31
N TYR A 124 17.97 -6.08 -2.58
CA TYR A 124 18.76 -6.61 -3.67
C TYR A 124 19.30 -5.49 -4.56
N ILE A 125 20.33 -5.82 -5.30
CA ILE A 125 20.83 -5.02 -6.42
C ILE A 125 21.00 -5.97 -7.59
N GLY A 126 20.44 -5.60 -8.75
CA GLY A 126 20.64 -6.34 -9.98
C GLY A 126 21.23 -5.45 -11.04
N TRP A 127 22.48 -5.69 -11.42
CA TRP A 127 23.09 -5.02 -12.57
C TRP A 127 22.80 -5.80 -13.85
N GLU A 128 22.75 -5.09 -14.98
CA GLU A 128 22.81 -5.75 -16.28
C GLU A 128 24.18 -6.40 -16.49
N LYS A 129 24.27 -7.34 -17.43
CA LYS A 129 25.52 -8.04 -17.74
C LYS A 129 26.62 -7.03 -18.08
N ASN A 130 27.79 -7.18 -17.47
CA ASN A 130 28.96 -6.31 -17.59
C ASN A 130 28.70 -4.83 -17.26
N ALA A 131 27.61 -4.49 -16.57
CA ALA A 131 27.25 -3.08 -16.36
C ALA A 131 27.84 -2.45 -15.09
N LEU A 132 28.34 -3.26 -14.14
CA LEU A 132 28.91 -2.75 -12.89
C LEU A 132 30.35 -2.24 -13.08
N ASP A 133 31.23 -3.09 -13.59
CA ASP A 133 32.68 -2.86 -13.68
C ASP A 133 33.28 -3.38 -15.01
N HIS A 134 32.44 -3.76 -15.97
CA HIS A 134 32.82 -4.42 -17.23
C HIS A 134 33.68 -5.68 -17.08
N ASN A 135 33.64 -6.33 -15.91
CA ASN A 135 34.52 -7.43 -15.56
C ASN A 135 33.76 -8.64 -15.00
N ASP A 136 32.54 -8.92 -15.50
CA ASP A 136 31.79 -10.12 -15.08
C ASP A 136 32.60 -11.40 -15.35
N ALA A 137 33.39 -11.43 -16.44
CA ALA A 137 34.20 -12.59 -16.82
C ALA A 137 35.18 -13.05 -15.73
N ALA A 138 35.68 -12.15 -14.87
CA ALA A 138 36.57 -12.52 -13.75
C ALA A 138 35.84 -13.25 -12.61
N TYR A 139 34.51 -13.28 -12.62
CA TYR A 139 33.67 -13.90 -11.61
C TYR A 139 32.94 -15.16 -12.10
N LEU A 140 33.37 -15.72 -13.22
CA LEU A 140 32.97 -17.08 -13.61
C LEU A 140 33.45 -18.09 -12.55
N ASP A 141 32.59 -19.06 -12.23
CA ASP A 141 32.83 -20.08 -11.21
C ASP A 141 33.20 -19.51 -9.82
N THR A 142 32.83 -18.26 -9.54
CA THR A 142 33.14 -17.60 -8.27
C THR A 142 32.44 -18.29 -7.10
N PRO A 143 33.11 -18.44 -5.93
CA PRO A 143 32.46 -18.90 -4.71
C PRO A 143 31.66 -17.80 -4.00
N VAL A 144 31.68 -16.55 -4.50
CA VAL A 144 31.03 -15.41 -3.85
C VAL A 144 29.52 -15.45 -4.08
N VAL A 145 28.76 -15.64 -2.99
CA VAL A 145 27.29 -15.66 -3.02
C VAL A 145 26.75 -14.28 -3.39
N GLY A 146 25.71 -14.25 -4.24
CA GLY A 146 25.14 -13.02 -4.79
C GLY A 146 25.70 -12.64 -6.16
N ILE A 147 26.73 -13.35 -6.64
CA ILE A 147 27.20 -13.28 -8.01
C ILE A 147 26.78 -14.56 -8.73
N ASP A 148 26.27 -14.43 -9.95
CA ASP A 148 25.91 -15.60 -10.74
C ASP A 148 27.16 -16.26 -11.32
N ALA A 149 27.62 -17.36 -10.70
CA ALA A 149 28.81 -18.09 -11.12
C ALA A 149 28.81 -18.52 -12.60
N SER A 150 27.64 -18.67 -13.25
CA SER A 150 27.56 -19.08 -14.65
C SER A 150 27.97 -18.00 -15.66
N ASN A 151 27.86 -16.73 -15.27
CA ASN A 151 28.07 -15.60 -16.18
C ASN A 151 28.76 -14.40 -15.51
N GLY A 152 29.08 -14.50 -14.21
CA GLY A 152 29.71 -13.48 -13.41
C GLY A 152 28.84 -12.26 -13.10
N ARG A 153 27.54 -12.30 -13.37
CA ARG A 153 26.65 -11.13 -13.20
C ARG A 153 26.38 -10.86 -11.73
N PHE A 154 26.45 -9.58 -11.33
CA PHE A 154 26.19 -9.15 -9.96
C PHE A 154 24.68 -9.00 -9.68
N LEU A 155 24.14 -9.93 -8.88
CA LEU A 155 22.71 -10.04 -8.55
C LEU A 155 22.45 -10.34 -7.05
N PRO A 156 23.15 -9.70 -6.08
CA PRO A 156 23.01 -10.09 -4.69
C PRO A 156 21.66 -9.71 -4.10
N TRP A 157 21.18 -10.56 -3.21
CA TRP A 157 19.97 -10.35 -2.44
C TRP A 157 20.19 -10.78 -0.98
N TRP A 158 20.12 -9.81 -0.07
CA TRP A 158 20.02 -10.08 1.36
C TRP A 158 18.57 -10.14 1.77
N PHE A 159 18.22 -11.10 2.62
CA PHE A 159 16.87 -11.28 3.14
C PHE A 159 16.89 -11.71 4.60
N ARG A 160 15.76 -11.51 5.27
CA ARG A 160 15.52 -11.94 6.64
C ARG A 160 14.76 -13.25 6.62
N ASN A 161 15.32 -14.25 7.30
CA ASN A 161 14.68 -15.54 7.55
C ASN A 161 13.57 -15.39 8.60
N GLU A 162 12.72 -16.41 8.71
CA GLU A 162 11.64 -16.46 9.71
C GLU A 162 12.18 -16.40 11.16
N ASP A 163 13.38 -16.93 11.41
CA ASP A 163 14.07 -16.84 12.71
C ASP A 163 14.73 -15.47 12.98
N GLY A 164 14.58 -14.52 12.04
CA GLY A 164 15.15 -13.18 12.11
C GLY A 164 16.61 -13.06 11.66
N SER A 165 17.29 -14.18 11.40
CA SER A 165 18.66 -14.18 10.87
C SER A 165 18.71 -13.63 9.43
N LEU A 166 19.88 -13.15 9.01
CA LEU A 166 20.06 -12.63 7.65
C LEU A 166 20.68 -13.70 6.76
N GLY A 167 20.02 -14.01 5.64
CA GLY A 167 20.52 -14.84 4.56
C GLY A 167 20.97 -14.00 3.37
N LEU A 168 21.95 -14.52 2.63
CA LEU A 168 22.43 -13.97 1.37
C LEU A 168 22.23 -15.01 0.29
N ASP A 169 21.66 -14.59 -0.84
CA ASP A 169 21.53 -15.38 -2.05
C ASP A 169 21.71 -14.50 -3.29
N LYS A 170 21.65 -15.09 -4.49
CA LYS A 170 21.51 -14.37 -5.74
C LYS A 170 20.04 -14.33 -6.19
N LEU A 171 19.67 -13.28 -6.90
CA LEU A 171 18.41 -13.25 -7.64
C LEU A 171 18.43 -14.31 -8.75
N VAL A 172 17.27 -14.93 -8.97
CA VAL A 172 17.08 -15.96 -10.00
C VAL A 172 15.98 -15.56 -10.96
N ASP A 173 16.08 -16.06 -12.19
CA ASP A 173 15.06 -15.88 -13.23
C ASP A 173 14.69 -14.41 -13.48
N VAL A 174 15.59 -13.44 -13.27
CA VAL A 174 15.29 -11.99 -13.28
C VAL A 174 14.68 -11.46 -14.60
N ASP A 175 14.79 -12.22 -15.70
CA ASP A 175 14.21 -11.87 -16.99
C ASP A 175 12.93 -12.69 -17.33
N ASP A 176 12.37 -13.45 -16.38
CA ASP A 176 11.12 -14.22 -16.58
C ASP A 176 9.88 -13.31 -16.66
N GLN A 177 9.29 -13.27 -17.85
CA GLN A 177 8.10 -12.46 -18.15
C GLN A 177 6.79 -13.22 -17.99
N LYS A 178 6.79 -14.48 -17.55
CA LYS A 178 5.58 -15.27 -17.37
C LYS A 178 4.68 -14.64 -16.30
N THR A 179 3.41 -14.48 -16.63
CA THR A 179 2.39 -14.04 -15.67
C THR A 179 2.06 -15.16 -14.71
N LEU A 180 2.13 -14.88 -13.42
CA LEU A 180 1.73 -15.77 -12.34
C LEU A 180 0.20 -15.82 -12.20
N SER A 181 -0.31 -16.76 -11.42
CA SER A 181 -1.76 -16.81 -11.08
C SER A 181 -2.27 -15.56 -10.36
N THR A 182 -1.36 -14.75 -9.79
CA THR A 182 -1.68 -13.44 -9.17
C THR A 182 -1.90 -12.33 -10.20
N GLY A 183 -1.62 -12.55 -11.49
CA GLY A 183 -1.68 -11.53 -12.54
C GLY A 183 -0.39 -10.70 -12.69
N VAL A 184 0.60 -10.91 -11.83
CA VAL A 184 1.90 -10.22 -11.85
C VAL A 184 2.95 -11.08 -12.59
N ARG A 185 3.91 -10.49 -13.30
CA ARG A 185 5.01 -11.25 -13.92
C ARG A 185 5.94 -11.84 -12.86
N ALA A 186 6.49 -13.01 -13.13
CA ALA A 186 7.41 -13.73 -12.24
C ALA A 186 8.60 -12.89 -11.78
N SER A 187 9.08 -11.99 -12.65
CA SER A 187 10.18 -11.09 -12.36
C SER A 187 9.82 -9.60 -12.39
N GLU A 188 8.57 -9.25 -12.07
CA GLU A 188 8.11 -7.86 -12.02
C GLU A 188 8.97 -6.98 -11.11
N TYR A 189 9.51 -7.55 -10.03
CA TYR A 189 10.43 -6.89 -9.10
C TYR A 189 11.71 -6.35 -9.77
N TYR A 190 12.13 -6.96 -10.88
CA TYR A 190 13.27 -6.50 -11.67
C TYR A 190 12.83 -5.77 -12.94
N LEU A 191 11.84 -6.32 -13.64
CA LEU A 191 11.40 -5.84 -14.95
C LEU A 191 10.77 -4.45 -14.91
N CYS A 192 9.98 -4.14 -13.88
CA CYS A 192 9.27 -2.85 -13.83
C CYS A 192 10.24 -1.65 -13.86
N SER A 193 11.27 -1.65 -13.01
CA SER A 193 12.24 -0.56 -12.96
C SER A 193 13.19 -0.59 -14.17
N LYS A 194 13.52 -1.78 -14.68
CA LYS A 194 14.31 -1.96 -15.92
C LYS A 194 13.63 -1.34 -17.13
N GLU A 195 12.32 -1.55 -17.30
CA GLU A 195 11.55 -1.12 -18.46
C GLU A 195 11.14 0.36 -18.34
N THR A 196 10.59 0.75 -17.18
CA THR A 196 10.06 2.11 -16.98
C THR A 196 11.13 3.16 -16.68
N LYS A 197 12.32 2.72 -16.27
CA LYS A 197 13.41 3.57 -15.75
C LYS A 197 12.99 4.44 -14.55
N LYS A 198 11.98 3.99 -13.81
CA LYS A 198 11.42 4.68 -12.63
C LYS A 198 11.36 3.72 -11.44
N SER A 199 11.17 4.28 -10.24
CA SER A 199 10.85 3.49 -9.05
C SER A 199 9.48 2.83 -9.21
N CYS A 200 9.38 1.57 -8.79
CA CYS A 200 8.14 0.80 -8.89
C CYS A 200 7.73 0.26 -7.51
N VAL A 201 6.43 0.29 -7.26
CA VAL A 201 5.78 -0.48 -6.19
C VAL A 201 4.90 -1.51 -6.91
N ILE A 202 5.20 -2.78 -6.72
CA ILE A 202 4.55 -3.89 -7.43
C ILE A 202 3.53 -4.56 -6.52
N ASP A 203 2.50 -5.16 -7.13
CA ASP A 203 1.52 -5.93 -6.39
C ASP A 203 2.15 -7.18 -5.74
N PRO A 204 1.57 -7.67 -4.62
CA PRO A 204 2.10 -8.83 -3.92
C PRO A 204 2.10 -10.09 -4.79
N ALA A 205 3.25 -10.77 -4.88
CA ALA A 205 3.39 -12.04 -5.57
C ALA A 205 4.43 -12.95 -4.88
N PRO A 206 4.36 -14.27 -5.09
CA PRO A 206 5.38 -15.20 -4.62
C PRO A 206 6.63 -15.14 -5.53
N TYR A 207 7.82 -15.11 -4.93
CA TYR A 207 9.09 -15.08 -5.65
C TYR A 207 10.01 -16.23 -5.25
N LYS A 208 10.79 -16.72 -6.20
CA LYS A 208 11.77 -17.79 -5.96
C LYS A 208 13.08 -17.16 -5.46
N SER A 209 13.72 -17.78 -4.48
CA SER A 209 15.16 -17.59 -4.21
C SER A 209 15.93 -18.80 -4.74
N ALA A 210 17.25 -18.64 -4.97
CA ALA A 210 18.07 -19.74 -5.47
C ALA A 210 18.14 -20.91 -4.48
N THR A 211 18.03 -20.62 -3.17
CA THR A 211 18.17 -21.61 -2.10
C THR A 211 16.81 -22.07 -1.54
N ARG A 212 15.73 -21.27 -1.64
CA ARG A 212 14.33 -21.59 -1.20
C ARG A 212 13.24 -20.77 -1.94
N SER A 213 12.04 -21.29 -2.12
CA SER A 213 10.88 -20.45 -2.50
C SER A 213 10.53 -19.49 -1.35
N SER A 214 10.74 -18.18 -1.50
CA SER A 214 10.37 -17.21 -0.45
C SER A 214 8.92 -16.78 -0.63
N CYS A 215 8.05 -17.13 0.31
CA CYS A 215 6.70 -16.59 0.35
C CYS A 215 6.74 -15.14 0.85
N SER A 216 6.22 -14.22 0.03
CA SER A 216 6.04 -12.82 0.42
C SER A 216 4.98 -12.72 1.54
N PRO A 217 5.20 -11.91 2.60
CA PRO A 217 4.40 -11.94 3.83
C PRO A 217 2.98 -11.35 3.72
N LEU A 218 2.52 -10.97 2.52
CA LEU A 218 1.12 -10.55 2.30
C LEU A 218 0.13 -11.72 2.16
N SER A 219 0.58 -12.97 2.28
CA SER A 219 -0.32 -14.10 2.49
C SER A 219 -0.68 -14.19 3.97
N LEU A 220 -1.79 -13.56 4.35
CA LEU A 220 -2.43 -13.83 5.63
C LEU A 220 -2.68 -15.34 5.76
N ASN A 221 -1.95 -15.95 6.69
CA ASN A 221 -2.36 -17.12 7.45
C ASN A 221 -2.41 -18.48 6.70
N ARG A 222 -1.40 -18.82 5.90
CA ARG A 222 -1.14 -20.24 5.54
C ARG A 222 0.34 -20.59 5.63
N SER A 223 0.65 -21.46 6.59
CA SER A 223 1.98 -21.99 6.88
C SER A 223 2.59 -22.70 5.66
N CYS A 224 3.77 -22.26 5.23
CA CYS A 224 4.58 -23.02 4.27
C CYS A 224 5.28 -24.18 4.97
N SER A 225 4.65 -25.35 4.99
CA SER A 225 5.30 -26.60 5.41
C SER A 225 6.22 -27.12 4.30
N THR A 226 7.50 -27.32 4.62
CA THR A 226 8.51 -27.87 3.73
C THR A 226 8.33 -29.38 3.58
N ALA A 227 7.74 -29.83 2.47
CA ALA A 227 7.76 -31.24 2.09
C ALA A 227 8.95 -31.53 1.15
N HIS A 228 10.01 -32.09 1.71
CA HIS A 228 11.04 -32.81 0.96
C HIS A 228 10.40 -34.05 0.31
N SER A 229 10.16 -34.05 -1.00
CA SER A 229 9.98 -35.27 -1.77
C SER A 229 10.18 -35.02 -3.27
N ARG A 230 10.87 -35.97 -3.91
CA ARG A 230 11.19 -36.04 -5.34
C ARG A 230 9.95 -35.92 -6.24
N ALA A 231 10.23 -35.44 -7.45
CA ALA A 231 9.45 -35.53 -8.69
C ALA A 231 8.41 -34.42 -8.97
N SER A 232 8.75 -33.62 -10.00
CA SER A 232 7.86 -33.08 -11.04
C SER A 232 6.40 -32.81 -10.65
N SER A 233 6.14 -31.63 -10.11
CA SER A 233 4.87 -30.90 -10.35
C SER A 233 4.99 -29.48 -9.78
N ALA A 234 4.48 -28.50 -10.51
CA ALA A 234 4.45 -27.10 -10.08
C ALA A 234 3.67 -26.99 -8.74
N PRO A 235 4.12 -26.16 -7.78
CA PRO A 235 3.41 -26.01 -6.52
C PRO A 235 2.09 -25.27 -6.75
N THR A 236 0.98 -25.97 -6.56
CA THR A 236 -0.37 -25.41 -6.56
C THR A 236 -0.66 -24.85 -5.16
N CYS A 237 -0.90 -23.54 -5.07
CA CYS A 237 -1.43 -22.93 -3.86
C CYS A 237 -2.87 -23.43 -3.62
N ARG A 238 -3.14 -24.01 -2.45
CA ARG A 238 -4.49 -24.39 -2.01
C ARG A 238 -4.88 -23.59 -0.78
#